data_AF-D5EAG7-F1
#
_entry.id   AF-D5EAG7-F1
#
_cell.length_a   1.000
_cell.length_b   1.000
_cell.length_c   1.000
_cell.angle_alpha   90.00
_cell.angle_beta   90.00
_cell.angle_gamma   90.00
#
_symmetry.space_group_name_H-M   'P 1'
#
loop_
_entity.id
_entity.type
_entity.pdbx_description
1 polymer ?
#
loop_
_entity_poly.entity_id
_entity_poly.type
_entity_poly.pdbx_seq_one_letter_code
_entity_poly.pdbx_strand_id
1 'polypeptide(L)'
;MLLKFYGKGRPYRLFAAGMHGGEWKDTSSLLMKLQPPLSGSLFLFPLVDRGRYLSTLQEGYYKGPGSKIPVFVNNCAPEIYIEIHSYSKQNFHKLAGRDRISRTGVPPYSVLEEGLLLGSVSPHIRLHFPKEALCLSLEVQRDNPASYELALHMLARMKECKGRDDFIAFLKKKYPSAALKAIEDYKKFYGL
;
A
#
# COMPACT_ATOMS: atom_id res chain seq x y z
N MET A 1 2.33 10.98 15.99
CA MET A 1 1.57 10.30 14.91
C MET A 1 0.24 11.02 14.81
N LEU A 2 -0.09 11.54 13.64
CA LEU A 2 -1.43 12.08 13.39
C LEU A 2 -2.28 10.91 12.92
N LEU A 3 -3.28 10.51 13.70
CA LEU A 3 -4.31 9.57 13.25
C LEU A 3 -5.54 10.39 12.89
N LYS A 4 -6.02 10.23 11.66
CA LYS A 4 -7.33 10.74 11.23
C LYS A 4 -8.27 9.56 11.05
N PHE A 5 -9.50 9.73 11.52
CA PHE A 5 -10.52 8.69 11.48
C PHE A 5 -11.80 9.23 10.84
N TYR A 6 -12.42 8.40 10.02
CA TYR A 6 -13.68 8.69 9.36
C TYR A 6 -14.63 7.50 9.39
N GLY A 7 -15.93 7.81 9.41
CA GLY A 7 -17.00 6.83 9.24
C GLY A 7 -17.28 6.02 10.51
N LYS A 8 -18.06 4.94 10.34
CA LYS A 8 -18.44 4.01 11.40
C LYS A 8 -18.79 2.66 10.79
N GLY A 9 -18.51 1.59 11.53
CA GLY A 9 -18.84 0.22 11.11
C GLY A 9 -17.86 -0.35 10.09
N ARG A 10 -18.09 -1.61 9.71
CA ARG A 10 -17.24 -2.33 8.76
C ARG A 10 -17.56 -1.94 7.30
N PRO A 11 -16.60 -2.14 6.38
CA PRO A 11 -15.25 -2.64 6.63
C PRO A 11 -14.35 -1.55 7.22
N TYR A 12 -13.32 -1.98 7.94
CA TYR A 12 -12.26 -1.15 8.45
C TYR A 12 -11.11 -1.10 7.45
N ARG A 13 -10.69 0.12 7.12
CA ARG A 13 -9.62 0.37 6.16
C ARG A 13 -8.53 1.17 6.85
N LEU A 14 -7.29 0.70 6.77
CA LEU A 14 -6.12 1.44 7.25
C LEU A 14 -5.27 1.87 6.04
N PHE A 15 -5.11 3.17 5.84
CA PHE A 15 -4.13 3.68 4.86
C PHE A 15 -2.96 4.33 5.62
N ALA A 16 -1.74 3.95 5.28
CA ALA A 16 -0.52 4.43 5.90
C ALA A 16 0.42 5.04 4.86
N ALA A 17 0.94 6.23 5.16
CA ALA A 17 1.86 7.01 4.35
C ALA A 17 3.04 7.50 5.22
N GLY A 18 4.05 8.08 4.59
CA GLY A 18 5.26 8.52 5.29
C GLY A 18 5.94 7.36 6.00
N MET A 19 6.08 6.25 5.27
CA MET A 19 6.64 4.99 5.79
C MET A 19 8.13 5.13 6.08
N HIS A 20 8.86 5.87 5.25
CA HIS A 20 10.30 6.05 5.41
C HIS A 20 10.69 7.52 5.45
N GLY A 21 11.45 7.92 6.47
CA GLY A 21 12.21 9.17 6.53
C GLY A 21 11.60 10.38 5.83
N GLY A 22 12.03 10.67 4.59
CA GLY A 22 11.59 11.83 3.81
C GLY A 22 10.33 11.63 2.95
N GLU A 23 9.83 10.41 2.78
CA GLU A 23 8.72 10.06 1.85
C GLU A 23 7.38 10.71 2.23
N TRP A 24 7.23 11.16 3.47
CA TRP A 24 6.04 11.88 3.91
C TRP A 24 5.80 13.16 3.10
N LYS A 25 6.87 13.78 2.57
CA LYS A 25 6.77 14.97 1.72
C LYS A 25 5.96 14.71 0.44
N ASP A 26 6.05 13.48 -0.07
CA ASP A 26 5.37 13.07 -1.30
C ASP A 26 4.02 12.42 -1.00
N THR A 27 3.90 11.73 0.13
CA THR A 27 2.79 10.78 0.37
C THR A 27 1.75 11.25 1.39
N SER A 28 2.12 12.05 2.40
CA SER A 28 1.18 12.45 3.46
C SER A 28 -0.01 13.23 2.92
N SER A 29 0.24 14.09 1.92
CA SER A 29 -0.79 14.95 1.33
C SER A 29 -1.86 14.14 0.60
N LEU A 30 -1.54 12.95 0.07
CA LEU A 30 -2.52 12.06 -0.56
C LEU A 30 -3.60 11.68 0.45
N LEU A 31 -3.21 11.25 1.66
CA LEU A 31 -4.17 10.88 2.69
C LEU A 31 -4.94 12.08 3.23
N MET A 32 -4.29 13.24 3.35
CA MET A 32 -4.94 14.44 3.88
C MET A 32 -6.02 14.99 2.94
N LYS A 33 -5.91 14.75 1.63
CA LYS A 33 -6.90 15.14 0.61
C LYS A 33 -8.07 14.17 0.50
N LEU A 34 -8.00 12.97 1.09
CA LEU A 34 -9.09 11.99 1.01
C LEU A 34 -10.33 12.48 1.76
N GLN A 35 -11.46 12.37 1.08
CA GLN A 35 -12.78 12.54 1.69
C GLN A 35 -13.17 11.28 2.48
N PRO A 36 -14.07 11.40 3.47
CA PRO A 36 -14.64 10.25 4.17
C PRO A 36 -15.19 9.18 3.21
N PRO A 37 -15.15 7.88 3.58
CA PRO A 37 -15.76 6.83 2.78
C PRO A 37 -17.30 6.94 2.84
N LEU A 38 -18.00 6.46 1.81
CA LEU A 38 -19.47 6.41 1.83
C LEU A 38 -20.00 5.39 2.84
N SER A 39 -19.21 4.34 3.13
CA SER A 39 -19.57 3.28 4.07
C SER A 39 -18.36 2.70 4.78
N GLY A 40 -18.60 2.20 6.00
CA GLY A 40 -17.57 1.63 6.87
C GLY A 40 -16.67 2.69 7.49
N SER A 41 -15.46 2.30 7.86
CA SER A 41 -14.50 3.16 8.56
C SER A 41 -13.18 3.27 7.81
N LEU A 42 -12.56 4.44 7.88
CA LEU A 42 -11.26 4.74 7.29
C LEU A 42 -10.34 5.36 8.35
N PHE A 43 -9.26 4.66 8.64
CA PHE A 43 -8.17 5.09 9.50
C PHE A 43 -7.00 5.51 8.62
N LEU A 44 -6.45 6.70 8.89
CA LEU A 44 -5.35 7.26 8.13
C LEU A 44 -4.16 7.51 9.06
N PHE A 45 -3.00 6.98 8.68
CA PHE A 45 -1.70 7.34 9.21
C PHE A 45 -0.94 8.13 8.14
N PRO A 46 -1.10 9.47 8.05
CA PRO A 46 -0.42 10.28 7.03
C PRO A 46 1.10 10.28 7.23
N LEU A 47 1.57 10.00 8.44
CA LEU A 47 2.98 9.97 8.78
C LEU A 47 3.24 8.88 9.82
N VAL A 48 3.94 7.83 9.41
CA VAL A 48 4.40 6.75 10.29
C VAL A 48 5.73 7.12 10.94
N ASP A 49 6.74 7.49 10.13
CA ASP A 49 8.08 7.79 10.61
C ASP A 49 8.77 8.95 9.83
N ARG A 50 9.60 9.72 10.53
CA ARG A 50 10.47 10.78 9.96
C ARG A 50 11.97 10.49 10.13
N GLY A 51 12.31 9.30 10.62
CA GLY A 51 13.67 8.90 10.96
C GLY A 51 14.53 8.57 9.73
N ARG A 52 15.56 7.76 9.94
CA ARG A 52 16.39 7.28 8.83
C ARG A 52 15.63 6.23 8.03
N TYR A 53 15.94 6.15 6.73
CA TYR A 53 15.39 5.10 5.88
C TYR A 53 15.78 3.71 6.41
N LEU A 54 14.77 2.87 6.62
CA LEU A 54 14.90 1.45 6.92
C LEU A 54 13.86 0.71 6.07
N SER A 55 14.27 -0.28 5.28
CA SER A 55 13.37 -0.97 4.36
C SER A 55 12.28 -1.74 5.09
N THR A 56 11.04 -1.70 4.58
CA THR A 56 9.92 -2.53 5.09
C THR A 56 10.16 -4.03 4.91
N LEU A 57 11.08 -4.43 4.02
CA LEU A 57 11.49 -5.83 3.85
C LEU A 57 12.45 -6.32 4.95
N GLN A 58 12.91 -5.44 5.84
CA GLN A 58 13.67 -5.85 7.01
C GLN A 58 12.71 -6.00 8.19
N GLU A 59 12.77 -7.15 8.87
CA GLU A 59 11.94 -7.45 10.04
C GLU A 59 11.99 -6.35 11.11
N GLY A 60 13.17 -5.73 11.28
CA GLY A 60 13.38 -4.64 12.23
C GLY A 60 12.52 -3.40 11.99
N TYR A 61 11.99 -3.19 10.77
CA TYR A 61 11.14 -2.04 10.48
C TYR A 61 9.85 -2.03 11.30
N TYR A 62 9.11 -3.14 11.30
CA TYR A 62 7.85 -3.26 12.06
C TYR A 62 8.06 -3.54 13.55
N LYS A 63 9.30 -3.74 14.00
CA LYS A 63 9.67 -3.72 15.43
C LYS A 63 10.14 -2.34 15.90
N GLY A 64 10.54 -1.47 14.98
CA GLY A 64 11.05 -0.12 15.26
C GLY A 64 10.17 0.97 14.65
N PRO A 65 10.61 1.66 13.57
CA PRO A 65 9.90 2.82 12.99
C PRO A 65 8.42 2.57 12.68
N GLY A 66 8.09 1.40 12.14
CA GLY A 66 6.75 1.00 11.74
C GLY A 66 5.92 0.31 12.82
N SER A 67 6.43 0.18 14.06
CA SER A 67 5.84 -0.65 15.13
C SER A 67 4.38 -0.36 15.48
N LYS A 68 3.90 0.85 15.21
CA LYS A 68 2.50 1.24 15.48
C LYS A 68 1.51 0.56 14.53
N ILE A 69 1.95 0.18 13.34
CA ILE A 69 1.10 -0.49 12.34
C ILE A 69 0.66 -1.88 12.85
N PRO A 70 1.56 -2.83 13.19
CA PRO A 70 1.12 -4.14 13.68
C PRO A 70 0.33 -4.04 14.98
N VAL A 71 0.66 -3.10 15.89
CA VAL A 71 -0.16 -2.85 17.09
C VAL A 71 -1.58 -2.43 16.72
N PHE A 72 -1.75 -1.52 15.77
CA PHE A 72 -3.08 -1.12 15.30
C PHE A 72 -3.81 -2.29 14.62
N VAL A 73 -3.14 -3.00 13.72
CA VAL A 73 -3.72 -4.11 12.95
C VAL A 73 -4.21 -5.22 13.87
N ASN A 74 -3.41 -5.61 14.87
CA ASN A 74 -3.79 -6.66 15.82
C ASN A 74 -5.00 -6.26 16.68
N ASN A 75 -5.17 -4.97 16.99
CA ASN A 75 -6.28 -4.48 17.82
C ASN A 75 -7.56 -4.21 17.03
N CYS A 76 -7.43 -3.69 15.81
CA CYS A 76 -8.57 -3.23 15.01
C CYS A 76 -9.01 -4.24 13.93
N ALA A 77 -8.14 -5.17 13.54
CA ALA A 77 -8.38 -6.16 12.49
C ALA A 77 -9.00 -5.59 11.20
N PRO A 78 -8.30 -4.67 10.50
CA PRO A 78 -8.80 -4.07 9.26
C PRO A 78 -8.82 -5.07 8.10
N GLU A 79 -9.90 -5.05 7.32
CA GLU A 79 -10.07 -5.88 6.11
C GLU A 79 -9.25 -5.35 4.93
N ILE A 80 -8.90 -4.06 4.94
CA ILE A 80 -8.13 -3.42 3.88
C ILE A 80 -6.98 -2.62 4.50
N TYR A 81 -5.77 -2.87 4.02
CA TYR A 81 -4.56 -2.16 4.39
C TYR A 81 -3.78 -1.71 3.16
N ILE A 82 -3.50 -0.41 3.08
CA ILE A 82 -2.73 0.18 1.98
C ILE A 82 -1.52 0.92 2.56
N GLU A 83 -0.31 0.49 2.17
CA GLU A 83 0.94 1.21 2.40
C GLU A 83 1.24 2.11 1.19
N ILE A 84 1.65 3.34 1.46
CA ILE A 84 1.96 4.33 0.42
C ILE A 84 3.40 4.79 0.60
N HIS A 85 4.16 4.62 -0.47
CA HIS A 85 5.58 4.93 -0.57
C HIS A 85 5.85 5.88 -1.73
N SER A 86 7.07 6.41 -1.80
CA SER A 86 7.53 7.17 -2.95
C SER A 86 8.89 6.74 -3.44
N TYR A 87 9.06 6.68 -4.76
CA TYR A 87 10.30 6.26 -5.40
C TYR A 87 10.79 7.31 -6.40
N SER A 88 12.11 7.45 -6.54
CA SER A 88 12.69 8.26 -7.61
C SER A 88 12.69 7.49 -8.92
N LYS A 89 12.56 8.17 -10.07
CA LYS A 89 12.51 7.55 -11.40
C LYS A 89 13.65 6.53 -11.66
N GLN A 90 14.85 6.78 -11.14
CA GLN A 90 16.02 5.91 -11.28
C GLN A 90 15.84 4.54 -10.59
N ASN A 91 14.96 4.46 -9.58
CA ASN A 91 14.68 3.22 -8.86
C ASN A 91 13.55 2.39 -9.50
N PHE A 92 12.95 2.84 -10.61
CA PHE A 92 11.87 2.11 -11.30
C PHE A 92 12.24 0.65 -11.59
N HIS A 93 13.37 0.42 -12.26
CA HIS A 93 13.81 -0.94 -12.61
C HIS A 93 14.12 -1.79 -11.37
N LYS A 94 14.52 -1.18 -10.25
CA LYS A 94 14.76 -1.92 -9.00
C LYS A 94 13.46 -2.46 -8.40
N LEU A 95 12.33 -1.77 -8.61
CA LEU A 95 11.02 -2.09 -8.06
C LEU A 95 10.16 -2.96 -9.00
N ALA A 96 10.18 -2.68 -10.30
CA ALA A 96 9.35 -3.37 -11.31
C ALA A 96 10.13 -4.39 -12.16
N GLY A 97 11.46 -4.46 -12.02
CA GLY A 97 12.31 -5.38 -12.76
C GLY A 97 12.07 -6.84 -12.41
N ARG A 98 12.08 -7.72 -13.42
CA ARG A 98 11.81 -9.17 -13.26
C ARG A 98 12.81 -9.86 -12.32
N ASP A 99 14.01 -9.31 -12.20
CA ASP A 99 15.08 -9.75 -11.31
C ASP A 99 14.87 -9.36 -9.84
N ARG A 100 13.80 -8.60 -9.50
CA ARG A 100 13.55 -8.20 -8.11
C ARG A 100 13.41 -9.39 -7.18
N ILE A 101 12.77 -10.47 -7.63
CA ILE A 101 12.57 -11.65 -6.79
C ILE A 101 13.89 -12.34 -6.44
N SER A 102 14.84 -12.43 -7.38
CA SER A 102 16.16 -12.99 -7.11
C SER A 102 17.03 -12.06 -6.25
N ARG A 103 16.88 -10.73 -6.41
CA ARG A 103 17.64 -9.74 -5.63
C ARG A 103 17.12 -9.52 -4.20
N THR A 104 15.82 -9.60 -4.00
CA THR A 104 15.17 -9.14 -2.76
C THR A 104 14.27 -10.18 -2.11
N GLY A 105 14.08 -11.33 -2.75
CA GLY A 105 13.19 -12.38 -2.27
C GLY A 105 11.70 -12.09 -2.45
N VAL A 106 11.30 -10.96 -3.02
CA VAL A 106 9.88 -10.59 -3.21
C VAL A 106 9.56 -10.23 -4.67
N PRO A 107 8.32 -10.49 -5.15
CA PRO A 107 7.96 -10.26 -6.55
C PRO A 107 8.08 -8.80 -7.01
N PRO A 108 8.33 -8.52 -8.29
CA PRO A 108 8.27 -7.15 -8.83
C PRO A 108 6.90 -6.51 -8.62
N TYR A 109 6.88 -5.19 -8.44
CA TYR A 109 5.63 -4.44 -8.49
C TYR A 109 5.02 -4.53 -9.89
N SER A 110 3.69 -4.58 -9.96
CA SER A 110 2.94 -4.39 -11.19
C SER A 110 2.95 -2.91 -11.57
N VAL A 111 3.34 -2.63 -12.81
CA VAL A 111 3.31 -1.29 -13.37
C VAL A 111 1.86 -0.97 -13.79
N LEU A 112 1.30 0.11 -13.26
CA LEU A 112 0.04 0.67 -13.74
C LEU A 112 0.32 1.71 -14.83
N GLU A 113 -0.40 2.83 -14.85
CA GLU A 113 -0.13 3.97 -15.72
C GLU A 113 0.59 5.09 -14.95
N GLU A 114 1.13 6.09 -15.66
CA GLU A 114 1.72 7.31 -15.09
C GLU A 114 2.81 7.08 -14.02
N GLY A 115 3.53 5.96 -14.08
CA GLY A 115 4.58 5.64 -13.10
C GLY A 115 4.04 5.29 -11.70
N LEU A 116 2.76 4.94 -11.56
CA LEU A 116 2.26 4.34 -10.32
C LEU A 116 2.55 2.84 -10.33
N LEU A 117 3.11 2.32 -9.23
CA LEU A 117 3.33 0.88 -9.08
C LEU A 117 2.43 0.31 -7.97
N LEU A 118 1.99 -0.93 -8.16
CA LEU A 118 1.15 -1.67 -7.24
C LEU A 118 1.81 -3.00 -6.88
N GLY A 119 1.91 -3.28 -5.59
CA GLY A 119 2.46 -4.53 -5.07
C GLY A 119 1.72 -5.02 -3.84
N SER A 120 2.16 -6.17 -3.30
CA SER A 120 1.78 -6.57 -1.95
C SER A 120 2.68 -5.86 -0.94
N VAL A 121 2.16 -5.65 0.28
CA VAL A 121 2.97 -5.19 1.40
C VAL A 121 4.09 -6.18 1.75
N SER A 122 5.04 -5.75 2.58
CA SER A 122 6.10 -6.62 3.09
C SER A 122 5.54 -7.91 3.72
N PRO A 123 6.17 -9.07 3.50
CA PRO A 123 5.79 -10.32 4.17
C PRO A 123 5.75 -10.18 5.69
N HIS A 124 6.61 -9.35 6.28
CA HIS A 124 6.65 -9.13 7.73
C HIS A 124 5.36 -8.54 8.29
N ILE A 125 4.77 -7.56 7.61
CA ILE A 125 3.47 -7.01 8.04
C ILE A 125 2.30 -7.88 7.57
N ARG A 126 2.43 -8.55 6.42
CA ARG A 126 1.39 -9.44 5.90
C ARG A 126 0.98 -10.53 6.90
N LEU A 127 1.91 -11.02 7.72
CA LEU A 127 1.66 -12.05 8.74
C LEU A 127 0.65 -11.61 9.82
N HIS A 128 0.43 -10.32 10.00
CA HIS A 128 -0.53 -9.78 10.97
C HIS A 128 -1.98 -9.77 10.48
N PHE A 129 -2.21 -10.17 9.22
CA PHE A 129 -3.51 -10.09 8.58
C PHE A 129 -4.06 -11.48 8.22
N PRO A 130 -5.40 -11.68 8.28
CA PRO A 130 -6.02 -12.89 7.77
C PRO A 130 -5.80 -13.03 6.26
N LYS A 131 -5.99 -14.24 5.70
CA LYS A 131 -5.76 -14.51 4.27
C LYS A 131 -6.69 -13.71 3.36
N GLU A 132 -7.85 -13.34 3.88
CA GLU A 132 -8.94 -12.65 3.21
C GLU A 132 -8.72 -11.14 3.11
N ALA A 133 -7.90 -10.58 4.01
CA ALA A 133 -7.62 -9.14 4.01
C ALA A 133 -6.85 -8.72 2.75
N LEU A 134 -7.17 -7.53 2.26
CA LEU A 134 -6.47 -6.90 1.15
C LEU A 134 -5.30 -6.07 1.69
N CYS A 135 -4.07 -6.51 1.44
CA CYS A 135 -2.86 -5.79 1.88
C CYS A 135 -2.00 -5.42 0.68
N LEU A 136 -1.97 -4.13 0.33
CA LEU A 136 -1.28 -3.62 -0.86
C LEU A 136 -0.29 -2.52 -0.53
N SER A 137 0.73 -2.40 -1.36
CA SER A 137 1.66 -1.28 -1.39
C SER A 137 1.48 -0.50 -2.69
N LEU A 138 1.38 0.82 -2.59
CA LEU A 138 1.37 1.77 -3.70
C LEU A 138 2.67 2.58 -3.69
N GLU A 139 3.39 2.60 -4.81
CA GLU A 139 4.63 3.36 -4.98
C GLU A 139 4.38 4.52 -5.93
N VAL A 140 4.44 5.75 -5.41
CA VAL A 140 4.23 6.98 -6.18
C VAL A 140 5.57 7.48 -6.71
N GLN A 141 5.65 7.77 -8.01
CA GLN A 141 6.87 8.32 -8.57
C GLN A 141 7.04 9.78 -8.12
N ARG A 142 8.18 10.08 -7.51
CA ARG A 142 8.54 11.46 -7.12
C ARG A 142 8.67 12.34 -8.35
N ASP A 143 8.35 13.62 -8.16
CA ASP A 143 8.40 14.65 -9.20
C ASP A 143 7.55 14.32 -10.44
N ASN A 144 6.52 13.49 -10.27
CA ASN A 144 5.57 13.13 -11.32
C ASN A 144 4.12 13.45 -10.87
N PRO A 145 3.58 14.62 -11.24
CA PRO A 145 2.21 15.01 -10.89
C PRO A 145 1.14 14.03 -11.38
N ALA A 146 1.33 13.41 -12.56
CA ALA A 146 0.37 12.43 -13.08
C ALA A 146 0.34 11.15 -12.22
N SER A 147 1.50 10.69 -11.72
CA SER A 147 1.59 9.59 -10.75
C SER A 147 0.84 9.92 -9.46
N TYR A 148 1.00 11.14 -8.96
CA TYR A 148 0.34 11.62 -7.74
C TYR A 148 -1.19 11.65 -7.90
N GLU A 149 -1.70 12.25 -8.98
CA GLU A 149 -3.14 12.33 -9.23
C GLU A 149 -3.76 10.96 -9.43
N LEU A 150 -3.06 10.07 -10.14
CA LEU A 150 -3.49 8.68 -10.26
C LEU A 150 -3.50 7.96 -8.91
N ALA A 151 -2.50 8.16 -8.06
CA ALA A 151 -2.47 7.60 -6.72
C ALA A 151 -3.66 8.08 -5.88
N LEU A 152 -3.98 9.39 -5.94
CA LEU A 152 -5.13 9.96 -5.26
C LEU A 152 -6.45 9.34 -5.76
N HIS A 153 -6.61 9.21 -7.07
CA HIS A 153 -7.76 8.54 -7.68
C HIS A 153 -7.87 7.06 -7.23
N MET A 154 -6.75 6.34 -7.20
CA MET A 154 -6.72 4.94 -6.75
C MET A 154 -7.11 4.81 -5.28
N LEU A 155 -6.57 5.65 -4.40
CA LEU A 155 -6.92 5.68 -2.98
C LEU A 155 -8.40 6.05 -2.76
N ALA A 156 -8.91 7.01 -3.53
CA ALA A 156 -10.32 7.39 -3.52
C ALA A 156 -11.24 6.24 -3.96
N ARG A 157 -10.77 5.35 -4.85
CA ARG A 157 -11.50 4.13 -5.22
C ARG A 157 -11.39 3.04 -4.16
N MET A 158 -10.20 2.84 -3.60
CA MET A 158 -9.91 1.82 -2.58
C MET A 158 -10.67 2.09 -1.28
N LYS A 159 -10.86 3.36 -0.89
CA LYS A 159 -11.64 3.69 0.33
C LYS A 159 -13.11 3.27 0.24
N GLU A 160 -13.62 3.03 -0.96
CA GLU A 160 -15.00 2.57 -1.19
C GLU A 160 -15.12 1.05 -1.36
N CYS A 161 -14.01 0.31 -1.46
CA CYS A 161 -14.06 -1.15 -1.57
C CYS A 161 -14.61 -1.77 -0.29
N LYS A 162 -15.48 -2.79 -0.40
CA LYS A 162 -16.01 -3.55 0.74
C LYS A 162 -15.07 -4.66 1.19
N GLY A 163 -14.12 -5.06 0.35
CA GLY A 163 -13.11 -6.06 0.64
C GLY A 163 -12.19 -6.30 -0.54
N ARG A 164 -11.42 -7.40 -0.47
CA ARG A 164 -10.45 -7.83 -1.49
C ARG A 164 -11.07 -8.00 -2.86
N ASP A 165 -12.20 -8.71 -2.94
CA ASP A 165 -12.77 -9.12 -4.22
C ASP A 165 -13.31 -7.91 -5.01
N ASP A 166 -13.87 -6.91 -4.33
CA ASP A 166 -14.26 -5.62 -4.93
C ASP A 166 -13.07 -4.91 -5.60
N PHE A 167 -11.92 -4.91 -4.93
CA PHE A 167 -10.72 -4.29 -5.47
C PHE A 167 -10.16 -5.09 -6.65
N ILE A 168 -10.12 -6.42 -6.55
CA ILE A 168 -9.68 -7.29 -7.64
C ILE A 168 -10.58 -7.11 -8.87
N ALA A 169 -11.91 -7.03 -8.69
CA ALA A 169 -12.84 -6.78 -9.78
C ALA A 169 -12.58 -5.43 -10.47
N PHE A 170 -12.35 -4.38 -9.68
CA PHE A 170 -11.95 -3.07 -10.20
C PHE A 170 -10.63 -3.14 -10.99
N LEU A 171 -9.60 -3.78 -10.43
CA LEU A 171 -8.29 -3.88 -11.05
C LEU A 171 -8.34 -4.69 -12.34
N LYS A 172 -9.07 -5.81 -12.38
CA LYS A 172 -9.27 -6.61 -13.60
C LYS A 172 -9.98 -5.83 -14.70
N LYS A 173 -10.94 -4.96 -14.35
CA LYS A 173 -11.65 -4.13 -15.33
C LYS A 173 -10.77 -3.01 -15.87
N LYS A 174 -10.01 -2.31 -15.01
CA LYS A 174 -9.22 -1.14 -15.43
C LYS A 174 -7.84 -1.50 -15.97
N TYR A 175 -7.17 -2.50 -15.38
CA TYR A 175 -5.80 -2.92 -15.71
C TYR A 175 -5.71 -4.45 -15.81
N PRO A 176 -6.36 -5.10 -16.80
CA PRO A 176 -6.48 -6.55 -16.86
C PRO A 176 -5.13 -7.27 -16.81
N SER A 177 -4.14 -6.82 -17.60
CA SER A 177 -2.81 -7.43 -17.63
C SER A 177 -2.05 -7.27 -16.31
N ALA A 178 -2.11 -6.08 -15.69
CA ALA A 178 -1.46 -5.84 -14.40
C ALA A 178 -2.14 -6.63 -13.26
N ALA A 179 -3.46 -6.78 -13.32
CA ALA A 179 -4.24 -7.56 -12.38
C ALA A 179 -3.89 -9.05 -12.45
N LEU A 180 -3.88 -9.62 -13.66
CA LEU A 180 -3.50 -11.03 -13.86
C LEU A 180 -2.09 -11.30 -13.34
N LYS A 181 -1.13 -10.46 -13.72
CA LYS A 181 0.25 -10.58 -13.27
C LYS A 181 0.37 -10.48 -11.74
N ALA A 182 -0.27 -9.49 -11.11
CA ALA A 182 -0.23 -9.32 -9.67
C ALA A 182 -0.80 -10.53 -8.91
N ILE A 183 -1.89 -11.11 -9.42
CA ILE A 183 -2.52 -12.30 -8.83
C ILE A 183 -1.62 -13.53 -8.99
N GLU A 184 -1.04 -13.74 -10.16
CA GLU A 184 -0.12 -14.85 -10.42
C GLU A 184 1.13 -14.76 -9.53
N ASP A 185 1.75 -13.57 -9.45
CA ASP A 185 2.93 -13.35 -8.64
C ASP A 185 2.63 -13.56 -7.15
N TYR A 186 1.47 -13.11 -6.67
CA TYR A 186 1.02 -13.35 -5.29
C TYR A 186 0.85 -14.85 -5.01
N LYS A 187 0.15 -15.57 -5.89
CA LYS A 187 -0.07 -17.02 -5.72
C LYS A 187 1.23 -17.81 -5.71
N LYS A 188 2.13 -17.54 -6.67
CA LYS A 188 3.45 -18.18 -6.75
C LYS A 188 4.27 -17.91 -5.50
N PHE A 189 4.28 -16.67 -5.01
CA PHE A 189 5.05 -16.28 -3.83
C PHE A 189 4.56 -16.94 -2.55
N TYR A 190 3.24 -17.08 -2.37
CA TYR A 190 2.64 -17.67 -1.16
C TYR A 190 2.31 -19.17 -1.29
N GLY A 191 2.62 -19.81 -2.43
CA GLY A 191 2.34 -21.23 -2.67
C GLY A 191 0.85 -21.59 -2.68
N LEU A 192 0.02 -20.71 -3.29
CA LEU A 192 -1.44 -20.85 -3.37
C LEU A 192 -1.95 -21.31 -4.73
#